data_AF-W1J1P2-F1
#
_entry.id   AF-W1J1P2-F1
#
_cell.length_a   1.000
_cell.length_b   1.000
_cell.length_c   1.000
_cell.angle_alpha   90.00
_cell.angle_beta   90.00
_cell.angle_gamma   90.00
#
_symmetry.space_group_name_H-M   'P 1'
#
loop_
_entity.id
_entity.type
_entity.pdbx_description
1 polymer ?
#
loop_
_entity_poly.entity_id
_entity_poly.type
_entity_poly.pdbx_seq_one_letter_code
_entity_poly.pdbx_strand_id
1 'polypeptide(L)'
;MLHEISTPMKLKSQSEMKQCNRPLSSGLFIQIENKYTWVQNMIFPLSHLRAIYPCHNSGQTVALMIDGMSAQCPSVSYKTFMQFFTDVIHAIEKLKPQAFIFKLTVNEDLSCEWCDFHRTNRLM
;
A
#
# COMPACT_ATOMS: atom_id res chain seq x y z
N MET A 1 62.51 16.57 21.09
CA MET A 1 61.74 15.67 20.20
C MET A 1 60.29 15.68 20.68
N LEU A 2 59.41 16.10 19.77
CA LEU A 2 57.95 16.00 19.69
C LEU A 2 57.13 15.78 20.98
N HIS A 3 56.36 16.83 21.32
CA HIS A 3 55.14 16.79 22.12
C HIS A 3 54.00 16.14 21.31
N GLU A 4 53.23 15.24 21.92
CA GLU A 4 51.88 14.93 21.46
C GLU A 4 50.88 15.21 22.59
N ILE A 5 50.21 16.35 22.46
CA ILE A 5 49.04 16.74 23.23
C ILE A 5 47.84 16.14 22.50
N SER A 6 47.19 15.14 23.10
CA SER A 6 45.90 14.62 22.62
C SER A 6 44.86 15.73 22.66
N THR A 7 44.42 16.16 21.48
CA THR A 7 43.29 17.07 21.31
C THR A 7 42.00 16.25 21.23
N PRO A 8 40.90 16.70 21.88
CA PRO A 8 39.62 16.01 21.81
C PRO A 8 39.03 16.16 20.41
N MET A 9 38.62 15.03 19.82
CA MET A 9 37.95 15.00 18.51
C MET A 9 36.68 15.86 18.57
N LYS A 10 36.64 16.88 17.70
CA LYS A 10 35.40 17.61 17.36
C LYS A 10 34.37 16.60 16.84
N LEU A 11 33.31 16.37 17.61
CA LEU A 11 32.08 15.77 17.10
C LEU A 11 31.55 16.70 16.00
N LYS A 12 31.79 16.34 14.73
CA LYS A 12 31.10 16.99 13.62
C LYS A 12 29.63 16.62 13.75
N SER A 13 28.80 17.65 13.94
CA SER A 13 27.36 17.60 13.85
C SER A 13 26.93 16.81 12.61
N GLN A 14 26.27 15.67 12.81
CA GLN A 14 25.48 15.03 11.77
C GLN A 14 24.19 15.84 11.54
N SER A 15 24.34 17.10 11.12
CA SER A 15 23.33 17.77 10.32
C SER A 15 23.61 17.36 8.88
N GLU A 16 22.86 16.37 8.40
CA GLU A 16 22.49 16.10 7.00
C GLU A 16 22.08 14.63 6.86
N MET A 17 21.01 14.23 7.57
CA MET A 17 20.13 13.23 6.96
C MET A 17 19.49 13.92 5.76
N LYS A 18 20.13 13.79 4.60
CA LYS A 18 19.45 13.94 3.31
C LYS A 18 18.28 12.97 3.35
N GLN A 19 17.08 13.52 3.56
CA GLN A 19 15.85 12.80 3.43
C GLN A 19 15.72 12.42 1.95
N CYS A 20 16.24 11.24 1.59
CA CYS A 20 16.07 10.67 0.26
C CYS A 20 14.58 10.56 -0.03
N ASN A 21 14.16 11.24 -1.10
CA ASN A 21 13.04 10.92 -1.99
C ASN A 21 11.88 10.16 -1.34
N ARG A 22 10.77 10.86 -1.06
CA ARG A 22 9.49 10.19 -0.73
C ARG A 22 9.25 9.07 -1.76
N PRO A 23 9.00 7.83 -1.31
CA PRO A 23 8.76 6.73 -2.24
C PRO A 23 7.50 7.02 -3.06
N LEU A 24 7.49 6.54 -4.31
CA LEU A 24 6.49 6.74 -5.37
C LEU A 24 5.02 6.45 -4.95
N SER A 25 4.80 5.92 -3.75
CA SER A 25 3.52 5.47 -3.19
C SER A 25 2.97 6.34 -2.06
N SER A 26 3.62 7.43 -1.67
CA SER A 26 3.10 8.35 -0.64
C SER A 26 1.83 9.05 -1.15
N GLY A 27 0.66 8.43 -0.93
CA GLY A 27 -0.63 8.93 -1.41
C GLY A 27 -1.50 7.90 -2.14
N LEU A 28 -0.99 6.68 -2.39
CA LEU A 28 -1.75 5.62 -3.03
C LEU A 28 -2.34 4.66 -1.98
N PHE A 29 -3.64 4.42 -2.05
CA PHE A 29 -4.36 3.58 -1.09
C PHE A 29 -5.17 2.52 -1.83
N ILE A 30 -5.28 1.35 -1.22
CA ILE A 30 -6.21 0.29 -1.60
C ILE A 30 -7.36 0.30 -0.60
N GLN A 31 -8.59 0.28 -1.09
CA GLN A 31 -9.80 0.03 -0.32
C GLN A 31 -10.45 -1.26 -0.80
N ILE A 32 -10.79 -2.15 0.12
CA ILE A 32 -11.62 -3.33 -0.12
C ILE A 32 -12.88 -3.18 0.70
N GLU A 33 -14.01 -2.95 0.04
CA GLU A 33 -15.34 -2.95 0.65
C GLU A 33 -15.96 -4.33 0.48
N ASN A 34 -16.41 -4.94 1.58
CA ASN A 34 -17.00 -6.28 1.56
C ASN A 34 -18.46 -6.22 2.02
N LYS A 35 -19.39 -6.27 1.08
CA LYS A 35 -20.84 -6.32 1.35
C LYS A 35 -21.34 -7.76 1.54
N TYR A 36 -20.55 -8.76 1.14
CA TYR A 36 -20.91 -10.19 1.28
C TYR A 36 -20.89 -10.66 2.74
N THR A 37 -19.98 -10.15 3.55
CA THR A 37 -19.87 -10.51 4.97
C THR A 37 -19.93 -9.29 5.87
N TRP A 38 -20.21 -9.50 7.15
CA TRP A 38 -20.10 -8.47 8.19
C TRP A 38 -18.66 -8.01 8.47
N VAL A 39 -17.66 -8.56 7.77
CA VAL A 39 -16.24 -8.21 7.94
C VAL A 39 -15.97 -6.82 7.40
N GLN A 40 -15.21 -6.05 8.17
CA GLN A 40 -14.97 -4.62 7.98
C GLN A 40 -14.32 -4.28 6.63
N ASN A 41 -14.69 -3.10 6.13
CA ASN A 41 -13.97 -2.39 5.07
C ASN A 41 -12.49 -2.26 5.43
N MET A 42 -11.62 -2.65 4.51
CA MET A 42 -10.19 -2.54 4.68
C MET A 42 -9.67 -1.36 3.86
N ILE A 43 -8.88 -0.48 4.47
CA ILE A 43 -8.18 0.60 3.77
C ILE A 43 -6.73 0.60 4.23
N PHE A 44 -5.79 0.55 3.29
CA PHE A 44 -4.36 0.57 3.60
C PHE A 44 -3.55 1.31 2.53
N PRO A 45 -2.43 1.96 2.89
CA PRO A 45 -1.49 2.50 1.93
C PRO A 45 -0.88 1.39 1.08
N LEU A 46 -0.77 1.58 -0.23
CA LEU A 46 -0.16 0.60 -1.14
C LEU A 46 1.28 0.25 -0.71
N SER A 47 2.01 1.21 -0.14
CA SER A 47 3.35 1.02 0.41
C SER A 47 3.44 0.01 1.55
N HIS A 48 2.33 -0.32 2.21
CA HIS A 48 2.30 -1.27 3.31
C HIS A 48 1.99 -2.70 2.86
N LEU A 49 1.65 -2.93 1.59
CA LEU A 49 1.39 -4.27 1.08
C LEU A 49 2.70 -5.02 0.86
N ARG A 50 2.95 -6.07 1.64
CA ARG A 50 4.17 -6.90 1.53
C ARG A 50 4.02 -8.07 0.58
N ALA A 51 2.88 -8.75 0.66
CA ALA A 51 2.64 -9.98 -0.09
C ALA A 51 1.15 -10.22 -0.31
N ILE A 52 0.86 -10.90 -1.42
CA ILE A 52 -0.44 -11.41 -1.82
C ILE A 52 -0.25 -12.90 -2.06
N TYR A 53 -1.08 -13.74 -1.47
CA TYR A 53 -1.02 -15.19 -1.67
C TYR A 53 -2.41 -15.82 -1.58
N PRO A 54 -2.65 -17.00 -2.17
CA PRO A 54 -3.91 -17.71 -2.01
C PRO A 54 -4.13 -18.11 -0.54
N CYS A 55 -5.33 -17.84 -0.03
CA CYS A 55 -5.79 -18.32 1.27
C CYS A 55 -6.52 -19.66 1.11
N HIS A 56 -6.22 -20.59 2.02
CA HIS A 56 -6.59 -22.00 2.00
C HIS A 56 -6.07 -22.74 0.74
N ASN A 57 -5.69 -24.01 0.89
CA ASN A 57 -5.12 -24.84 -0.18
C ASN A 57 -6.07 -25.08 -1.38
N SER A 58 -7.24 -24.43 -1.40
CA SER A 58 -8.19 -24.41 -2.51
C SER A 58 -8.03 -23.20 -3.45
N GLY A 59 -7.23 -22.18 -3.11
CA GLY A 59 -7.02 -20.99 -3.95
C GLY A 59 -8.26 -20.12 -4.15
N GLN A 60 -9.28 -20.28 -3.31
CA GLN A 60 -10.59 -19.65 -3.50
C GLN A 60 -10.66 -18.22 -3.00
N THR A 61 -9.80 -17.83 -2.06
CA THR A 61 -9.74 -16.47 -1.52
C THR A 61 -8.31 -15.95 -1.48
N VAL A 62 -8.13 -14.64 -1.40
CA VAL A 62 -6.81 -14.01 -1.27
C VAL A 62 -6.48 -13.75 0.20
N ALA A 63 -5.21 -13.89 0.57
CA ALA A 63 -4.64 -13.41 1.82
C ALA A 63 -3.68 -12.25 1.53
N LEU A 64 -3.80 -11.20 2.34
CA LEU A 64 -3.00 -9.98 2.25
C LEU A 64 -2.11 -9.87 3.49
N MET A 65 -0.80 -9.67 3.28
CA MET A 65 0.14 -9.32 4.33
C MET A 65 0.44 -7.82 4.25
N ILE A 66 0.04 -7.08 5.29
CA ILE A 66 0.13 -5.61 5.35
C ILE A 66 0.94 -5.22 6.60
N ASP A 67 1.87 -4.27 6.46
CA ASP A 67 2.62 -3.70 7.58
C ASP A 67 1.69 -3.21 8.69
N GLY A 68 1.94 -3.65 9.92
CA GLY A 68 1.18 -3.23 11.09
C GLY A 68 -0.21 -3.86 11.22
N MET A 69 -0.58 -4.80 10.34
CA MET A 69 -1.83 -5.56 10.43
C MET A 69 -1.56 -7.06 10.45
N SER A 70 -2.39 -7.82 11.18
CA SER A 70 -2.42 -9.27 11.03
C SER A 70 -2.81 -9.65 9.60
N ALA A 71 -2.41 -10.82 9.12
CA ALA A 71 -2.83 -11.31 7.81
C ALA A 71 -4.37 -11.27 7.72
N GLN A 72 -4.89 -10.64 6.66
CA GLN A 72 -6.32 -10.50 6.44
C GLN A 72 -6.72 -11.24 5.17
N CYS A 73 -7.89 -11.89 5.20
CA CYS A 73 -8.41 -12.67 4.08
C CYS A 73 -9.77 -12.09 3.64
N PRO A 74 -9.78 -11.14 2.70
CA PRO A 74 -11.05 -10.63 2.16
C PRO A 74 -11.79 -11.71 1.38
N SER A 75 -13.13 -11.57 1.29
CA SER A 75 -14.03 -12.48 0.55
C SER A 75 -13.94 -12.29 -0.96
N VAL A 76 -12.74 -12.20 -1.52
CA VAL A 76 -12.48 -12.03 -2.95
C VAL A 76 -11.62 -13.18 -3.46
N SER A 77 -11.94 -13.68 -4.65
CA SER A 77 -11.14 -14.73 -5.28
C SER A 77 -9.74 -14.23 -5.65
N TYR A 78 -8.74 -15.11 -5.57
CA TYR A 78 -7.38 -14.78 -5.97
C TYR A 78 -7.32 -14.25 -7.41
N LYS A 79 -8.04 -14.89 -8.34
CA LYS A 79 -8.11 -14.47 -9.74
C LYS A 79 -8.65 -13.05 -9.88
N THR A 80 -9.77 -12.74 -9.23
CA THR A 80 -10.40 -11.41 -9.27
C THR A 80 -9.48 -10.36 -8.67
N PHE A 81 -8.85 -10.67 -7.53
CA PHE A 81 -7.94 -9.74 -6.88
C PHE A 81 -6.69 -9.45 -7.73
N MET A 82 -6.13 -10.46 -8.39
CA MET A 82 -4.99 -10.27 -9.29
C MET A 82 -5.34 -9.42 -10.51
N GLN A 83 -6.55 -9.57 -11.06
CA GLN A 83 -7.03 -8.70 -12.13
C GLN A 83 -7.11 -7.25 -11.65
N PHE A 84 -7.78 -7.01 -10.53
CA PHE A 84 -7.85 -5.68 -9.90
C PHE A 84 -6.45 -5.08 -9.68
N PHE A 85 -5.53 -5.85 -9.11
CA PHE A 85 -4.18 -5.35 -8.80
C PHE A 85 -3.37 -5.03 -10.06
N THR A 86 -3.58 -5.79 -11.13
CA THR A 86 -2.99 -5.52 -12.45
C THR A 86 -3.49 -4.18 -12.99
N ASP A 87 -4.79 -3.93 -12.85
CA ASP A 87 -5.40 -2.67 -13.28
C ASP A 87 -4.91 -1.47 -12.46
N VAL A 88 -4.68 -1.65 -11.16
CA VAL A 88 -4.03 -0.66 -10.29
C VAL A 88 -2.63 -0.30 -10.78
N ILE A 89 -1.79 -1.29 -11.10
CA ILE A 89 -0.43 -1.06 -11.62
C ILE A 89 -0.52 -0.24 -12.92
N HIS A 90 -1.36 -0.67 -13.87
CA HIS A 90 -1.54 0.05 -15.13
C HIS A 90 -2.01 1.50 -14.92
N ALA A 91 -2.94 1.72 -13.99
CA ALA A 91 -3.44 3.06 -13.68
C ALA A 91 -2.33 3.95 -13.08
N ILE A 92 -1.48 3.41 -12.19
CA ILE A 92 -0.36 4.13 -11.61
C ILE A 92 0.66 4.52 -12.69
N GLU A 93 1.02 3.58 -13.56
CA GLU A 93 1.98 3.80 -14.65
C GLU A 93 1.49 4.86 -15.64
N LYS A 94 0.21 4.79 -16.02
CA LYS A 94 -0.41 5.68 -17.00
C LYS A 94 -0.69 7.07 -16.44
N LEU A 95 -1.30 7.15 -15.26
CA LEU A 95 -1.81 8.41 -14.70
C LEU A 95 -0.78 9.15 -13.85
N LYS A 96 0.26 8.45 -13.35
CA LYS A 96 1.24 8.96 -12.39
C LYS A 96 0.58 9.79 -11.26
N PRO A 97 -0.45 9.25 -10.59
CA PRO A 97 -1.25 10.03 -9.66
C PRO A 97 -0.43 10.40 -8.42
N GLN A 98 -0.57 11.64 -7.96
CA GLN A 98 0.06 12.08 -6.71
C GLN A 98 -0.65 11.53 -5.46
N ALA A 99 -1.97 11.33 -5.51
CA ALA A 99 -2.74 10.63 -4.49
C ALA A 99 -4.00 10.02 -5.10
N PHE A 100 -4.34 8.80 -4.68
CA PHE A 100 -5.43 8.02 -5.26
C PHE A 100 -5.92 6.92 -4.32
N ILE A 101 -7.21 6.60 -4.39
CA ILE A 101 -7.79 5.43 -3.71
C ILE A 101 -8.34 4.49 -4.79
N PHE A 102 -7.75 3.30 -4.88
CA PHE A 102 -8.26 2.22 -5.72
C PHE A 102 -9.22 1.38 -4.89
N LYS A 103 -10.49 1.33 -5.29
CA LYS A 103 -11.52 0.65 -4.51
C LYS A 103 -11.99 -0.60 -5.23
N LEU A 104 -11.93 -1.73 -4.52
CA LEU A 104 -12.57 -2.98 -4.88
C LEU A 104 -13.79 -3.19 -3.98
N THR A 105 -14.95 -3.45 -4.57
CA THR A 105 -16.20 -3.74 -3.86
C THR A 105 -16.59 -5.18 -4.12
N VAL A 106 -16.76 -5.97 -3.07
CA VAL A 106 -17.36 -7.32 -3.11
C VAL A 106 -18.83 -7.18 -2.77
N ASN A 107 -19.71 -7.51 -3.70
CA ASN A 107 -21.16 -7.41 -3.55
C ASN A 107 -21.75 -8.60 -2.78
N GLU A 108 -23.03 -8.49 -2.39
CA GLU A 108 -23.77 -9.54 -1.67
C GLU A 108 -23.86 -10.86 -2.45
N ASP A 109 -23.78 -10.82 -3.78
CA ASP A 109 -23.79 -11.97 -4.68
C ASP A 109 -22.38 -12.51 -5.00
N LEU A 110 -21.34 -12.04 -4.29
CA LEU A 110 -19.92 -12.32 -4.54
C LEU A 110 -19.38 -11.76 -5.87
N SER A 111 -20.17 -11.03 -6.65
CA SER A 111 -19.65 -10.26 -7.77
C SER A 111 -18.70 -9.17 -7.25
N CYS A 112 -17.75 -8.76 -8.08
CA CYS A 112 -16.78 -7.74 -7.72
C CYS A 112 -16.80 -6.61 -8.74
N GLU A 113 -16.79 -5.39 -8.24
CA GLU A 113 -16.69 -4.17 -9.04
C GLU A 113 -15.55 -3.33 -8.51
N TRP A 114 -14.83 -2.65 -9.40
CA TRP A 114 -13.80 -1.73 -8.97
C TRP A 114 -13.90 -0.42 -9.74
N CYS A 115 -13.55 0.66 -9.07
CA CYS A 115 -13.51 1.98 -9.65
C CYS A 115 -12.25 2.70 -9.20
N ASP A 116 -11.74 3.52 -10.11
CA ASP A 116 -10.65 4.43 -9.85
C ASP A 116 -11.22 5.78 -9.40
N PHE A 117 -11.15 6.09 -8.10
CA PHE A 117 -11.60 7.39 -7.62
C PHE A 117 -10.62 8.48 -8.04
N HIS A 118 -10.93 9.15 -9.15
CA HIS A 118 -10.21 10.35 -9.57
C HIS A 118 -10.21 11.37 -8.44
N ARG A 119 -9.00 11.87 -8.16
CA ARG A 119 -8.70 12.86 -7.13
C ARG A 119 -9.73 13.99 -7.11
N THR A 120 -10.21 14.29 -5.91
CA THR A 120 -10.68 15.63 -5.52
C THR A 120 -9.63 16.64 -5.92
N ASN A 121 -9.84 17.32 -7.05
CA ASN A 121 -9.15 18.58 -7.31
C ASN A 121 -9.86 19.69 -6.51
N ARG A 122 -9.03 20.49 -5.79
CA ARG A 122 -9.33 21.71 -5.00
C ARG A 122 -9.79 21.41 -3.56
N LEU A 123 -9.25 22.00 -2.49
CA LEU A 123 -8.62 23.31 -2.20
C LEU A 123 -7.43 23.06 -1.23
N MET A 124 -6.32 23.82 -1.17
CA MET A 124 -6.08 25.26 -1.29
C MET A 124 -4.77 25.54 -2.04
#